data_AF-A0A4U0U5M0-F1
#
_entry.id   AF-A0A4U0U5M0-F1
#
_cell.length_a   1.000
_cell.length_b   1.000
_cell.length_c   1.000
_cell.angle_alpha   90.00
_cell.angle_beta   90.00
_cell.angle_gamma   90.00
#
_symmetry.space_group_name_H-M   'P 1'
#
loop_
_entity.id
_entity.type
_entity.pdbx_description
1 polymer ?
#
loop_
_entity_poly.entity_id
_entity_poly.type
_entity_poly.pdbx_seq_one_letter_code
_entity_poly.pdbx_strand_id
1 'polypeptide(L)'
;MPHQPVMLSQTARRLPTRIPLDIIEYVEQTRNPDIYTREFVELVMRYNQQLRGRTEAFGNFRHILAREMASAIPEIKDDVNQVIEVTGGRVEH
;
A
#
# COMPACT_ATOMS: atom_id res chain seq x y z
N MET A 1 13.26 -20.90 46.47
CA MET A 1 13.05 -21.21 45.04
C MET A 1 11.96 -20.30 44.52
N PRO A 2 12.19 -19.41 43.54
CA PRO A 2 11.09 -18.62 42.99
C PRO A 2 10.08 -19.57 42.33
N HIS A 3 8.80 -19.39 42.63
CA HIS A 3 7.71 -20.16 42.02
C HIS A 3 7.66 -19.84 40.51
N GLN A 4 7.41 -20.86 39.68
CA GLN A 4 7.29 -20.79 38.21
C GLN A 4 6.65 -19.51 37.64
N PRO A 5 5.51 -18.99 38.17
CA PRO A 5 4.90 -17.77 37.65
C PRO A 5 5.77 -16.51 37.79
N VAL A 6 6.60 -16.41 38.84
CA VAL A 6 7.53 -15.28 39.03
C VAL A 6 8.61 -15.27 37.97
N MET A 7 9.12 -16.45 37.59
CA MET A 7 10.12 -16.60 36.54
C MET A 7 9.57 -16.28 35.14
N LEU A 8 8.31 -16.62 34.87
CA LEU A 8 7.63 -16.26 33.61
C LEU A 8 7.46 -14.75 33.48
N SER A 9 7.01 -14.06 34.54
CA SER A 9 6.89 -12.59 34.54
C SER A 9 8.23 -11.88 34.35
N GLN A 10 9.30 -12.38 34.97
CA GLN A 10 10.64 -11.81 34.83
C GLN A 10 11.21 -12.00 33.42
N THR A 11 10.98 -13.18 32.82
CA THR A 11 11.45 -13.50 31.47
C THR A 11 10.65 -12.75 30.41
N ALA A 12 9.32 -12.66 30.56
CA ALA A 12 8.44 -11.96 29.62
C ALA A 12 8.78 -10.47 29.45
N ARG A 13 9.26 -9.81 30.51
CA ARG A 13 9.74 -8.41 30.43
C ARG A 13 10.91 -8.21 29.48
N ARG A 14 11.63 -9.28 29.14
CA ARG A 14 12.76 -9.25 28.20
C ARG A 14 12.35 -9.56 26.76
N LEU A 15 11.09 -9.95 26.52
CA LEU A 15 10.60 -10.17 25.16
C LEU A 15 10.18 -8.86 24.49
N PRO A 16 10.29 -8.77 23.15
CA PRO A 16 9.71 -7.68 22.38
C PRO A 16 8.20 -7.59 22.65
N THR A 17 7.73 -6.39 22.99
CA THR A 17 6.35 -6.15 23.47
C THR A 17 5.35 -5.81 22.37
N ARG A 18 5.76 -5.80 21.10
CA ARG A 18 4.88 -5.46 19.98
C ARG A 18 4.64 -6.69 19.12
N ILE A 19 3.46 -7.26 19.31
CA ILE A 19 2.89 -8.31 18.45
C ILE A 19 1.56 -7.74 17.93
N PRO A 20 1.26 -7.87 16.63
CA PRO A 20 -0.06 -7.52 16.10
C PRO A 20 -1.17 -8.24 16.86
N LEU A 21 -2.26 -7.52 17.20
CA LEU A 21 -3.38 -8.10 17.94
C LEU A 21 -4.03 -9.26 17.18
N ASP A 22 -4.07 -9.17 15.86
CA ASP A 22 -4.61 -10.20 14.97
C ASP A 22 -3.94 -11.57 15.19
N ILE A 23 -2.67 -11.62 15.63
CA ILE A 23 -1.98 -12.89 15.90
C ILE A 23 -2.61 -13.65 17.07
N ILE A 24 -3.23 -12.95 18.04
CA ILE A 24 -3.93 -13.58 19.16
C ILE A 24 -5.02 -14.51 18.65
N GLU A 25 -5.80 -14.07 17.65
CA GLU A 25 -6.87 -14.88 17.06
C GLU A 25 -6.32 -16.16 16.39
N TYR A 26 -5.16 -16.09 15.74
CA TYR A 26 -4.53 -17.27 15.12
C TYR A 26 -4.15 -18.29 16.19
N VAL A 27 -3.60 -17.84 17.32
CA VAL A 27 -3.24 -18.72 18.44
C VAL A 27 -4.49 -19.31 19.10
N GLU A 28 -5.52 -18.52 19.36
CA GLU A 28 -6.79 -18.98 19.93
C GLU A 28 -7.47 -20.04 19.04
N GLN A 29 -7.36 -19.91 17.72
CA GLN A 29 -7.89 -20.86 16.75
C GLN A 29 -6.96 -22.05 16.45
N THR A 30 -5.84 -22.21 17.18
CA THR A 30 -4.82 -23.26 16.93
C THR A 30 -4.23 -23.21 15.51
N ARG A 31 -4.26 -22.05 14.85
CA ARG A 31 -3.64 -21.81 13.55
C ARG A 31 -2.16 -21.44 13.75
N ASN A 32 -1.31 -21.84 12.80
CA ASN A 32 0.10 -21.46 12.83
C ASN A 32 0.22 -19.91 12.68
N PRO A 33 0.79 -19.19 13.67
CA PRO A 33 0.93 -17.73 13.60
C PRO A 33 1.82 -17.25 12.46
N ASP A 34 2.70 -18.09 11.90
CA ASP A 34 3.51 -17.74 10.72
C ASP A 34 2.64 -17.47 9.47
N ILE A 35 1.42 -18.02 9.44
CA ILE A 35 0.46 -17.78 8.35
C ILE A 35 0.04 -16.32 8.31
N TYR A 36 -0.10 -15.64 9.47
CA TYR A 36 -0.43 -14.21 9.52
C TYR A 36 0.61 -13.37 8.78
N THR A 37 1.89 -13.62 9.05
CA THR A 37 2.99 -12.90 8.41
C THR A 37 2.95 -13.07 6.89
N ARG A 38 2.72 -14.30 6.41
CA ARG A 38 2.57 -14.59 4.98
C ARG A 38 1.37 -13.83 4.37
N GLU A 39 0.21 -13.94 5.00
CA GLU A 39 -1.03 -13.29 4.53
C GLU A 39 -0.91 -11.76 4.52
N PHE A 40 -0.20 -11.19 5.50
CA PHE A 40 0.08 -9.76 5.56
C PHE A 40 0.98 -9.29 4.41
N VAL A 41 2.07 -10.01 4.14
CA VAL A 41 2.94 -9.69 2.99
C VAL A 41 2.17 -9.81 1.68
N GLU A 42 1.37 -10.87 1.51
CA GLU A 42 0.52 -11.05 0.34
C GLU A 42 -0.53 -9.95 0.19
N LEU A 43 -1.09 -9.44 1.29
CA LEU A 43 -2.01 -8.32 1.30
C LEU A 43 -1.33 -7.03 0.82
N VAL A 44 -0.18 -6.69 1.41
CA VAL A 44 0.58 -5.48 1.04
C VAL A 44 1.01 -5.53 -0.42
N MET A 45 1.48 -6.68 -0.91
CA MET A 45 1.84 -6.87 -2.31
C MET A 45 0.66 -6.63 -3.25
N ARG A 46 -0.50 -7.24 -2.96
CA ARG A 46 -1.73 -7.05 -3.74
C ARG A 46 -2.17 -5.59 -3.74
N TYR A 47 -2.14 -4.92 -2.59
CA TYR A 47 -2.52 -3.52 -2.47
C TYR A 47 -1.59 -2.60 -3.27
N ASN A 48 -0.27 -2.82 -3.18
CA ASN A 48 0.71 -2.05 -3.95
C ASN A 48 0.53 -2.23 -5.45
N GLN A 49 0.29 -3.47 -5.92
CA GLN A 49 0.02 -3.74 -7.33
C GLN A 49 -1.27 -3.05 -7.80
N GLN A 50 -2.34 -3.11 -6.99
CA GLN A 50 -3.60 -2.46 -7.30
C GLN A 50 -3.46 -0.93 -7.38
N LEU A 51 -2.78 -0.31 -6.41
CA LEU A 51 -2.52 1.13 -6.41
C LEU A 51 -1.70 1.56 -7.62
N ARG A 52 -0.66 0.80 -7.95
CA ARG A 52 0.16 1.04 -9.14
C ARG A 52 -0.67 0.98 -10.42
N GLY A 53 -1.43 -0.11 -10.61
CA GLY A 53 -2.27 -0.26 -11.80
C GLY A 53 -3.33 0.84 -11.94
N ARG A 54 -3.93 1.27 -10.82
CA ARG A 54 -4.87 2.39 -10.81
C ARG A 54 -4.20 3.71 -11.20
N THR A 55 -3.01 3.97 -10.67
CA THR A 55 -2.23 5.18 -10.99
C THR A 55 -1.84 5.21 -12.48
N GLU A 56 -1.37 4.07 -13.01
CA GLU A 56 -1.05 3.93 -14.45
C GLU A 56 -2.29 4.14 -15.33
N ALA A 57 -3.45 3.56 -14.95
CA ALA A 57 -4.70 3.73 -15.69
C ALA A 57 -5.17 5.19 -15.72
N PHE A 58 -5.12 5.90 -14.59
CA PHE A 58 -5.46 7.33 -14.55
C PHE A 58 -4.47 8.18 -15.35
N GLY A 59 -3.17 7.85 -15.29
CA GLY A 59 -2.17 8.49 -16.13
C GLY A 59 -2.47 8.32 -17.62
N ASN A 60 -2.78 7.10 -18.06
CA ASN A 60 -3.14 6.83 -19.46
C ASN A 60 -4.42 7.57 -19.89
N PHE A 61 -5.45 7.56 -19.04
CA PHE A 61 -6.69 8.30 -19.31
C PHE A 61 -6.42 9.81 -19.48
N ARG A 62 -5.60 10.41 -18.60
CA ARG A 62 -5.20 11.81 -18.72
C ARG A 62 -4.51 12.09 -20.06
N HIS A 63 -3.52 11.28 -20.46
CA HIS A 63 -2.82 11.52 -21.73
C HIS A 63 -3.74 11.44 -22.94
N ILE A 64 -4.66 10.46 -22.97
CA ILE A 64 -5.65 10.33 -24.04
C ILE A 64 -6.55 11.56 -24.06
N LEU A 65 -7.14 11.94 -22.92
CA LEU A 65 -8.05 13.08 -22.84
C LEU A 65 -7.36 14.39 -23.27
N ALA A 66 -6.13 14.62 -22.78
CA ALA A 66 -5.36 15.80 -23.13
C ALA A 66 -5.07 15.89 -24.63
N ARG A 67 -4.71 14.76 -25.27
CA ARG A 67 -4.49 14.69 -26.71
C ARG A 67 -5.76 15.03 -27.49
N GLU A 68 -6.90 14.45 -27.12
CA GLU A 68 -8.17 14.73 -27.79
C GLU A 68 -8.59 16.20 -27.60
N MET A 69 -8.43 16.77 -26.40
CA MET A 69 -8.72 18.18 -26.13
C MET A 69 -7.84 19.12 -26.96
N ALA A 70 -6.52 18.90 -26.98
CA ALA A 70 -5.58 19.71 -27.75
C ALA A 70 -5.81 19.60 -29.27
N SER A 71 -6.31 18.45 -29.75
CA SER A 71 -6.65 18.26 -31.16
C SER A 71 -7.99 18.92 -31.54
N ALA A 72 -8.97 18.90 -30.64
CA ALA A 72 -10.31 19.44 -30.90
C ALA A 72 -10.39 20.96 -30.68
N ILE A 73 -9.59 21.50 -29.76
CA ILE A 73 -9.58 22.90 -29.35
C ILE A 73 -8.11 23.38 -29.28
N PRO A 74 -7.52 23.79 -30.42
CA PRO A 74 -6.12 24.18 -30.45
C PRO A 74 -5.78 25.37 -29.52
N GLU A 75 -6.73 26.25 -29.24
CA GLU A 75 -6.53 27.45 -28.41
C GLU A 75 -6.18 27.14 -26.95
N ILE A 76 -6.55 25.97 -26.45
CA ILE A 76 -6.32 25.57 -25.04
C ILE A 76 -5.13 24.61 -24.89
N LYS A 77 -4.36 24.35 -25.96
CA LYS A 77 -3.28 23.37 -25.94
C LYS A 77 -2.25 23.65 -24.83
N ASP A 78 -1.90 24.91 -24.63
CA ASP A 78 -0.92 25.30 -23.60
C ASP A 78 -1.46 25.11 -22.18
N ASP A 79 -2.75 25.41 -21.96
CA ASP A 79 -3.42 25.16 -20.68
C ASP A 79 -3.49 23.65 -20.38
N VAL A 80 -3.82 22.85 -21.39
CA VAL A 80 -3.86 21.37 -21.28
C VAL A 80 -2.46 20.83 -20.96
N ASN A 81 -1.43 21.33 -21.61
CA ASN A 81 -0.03 20.98 -21.33
C ASN A 81 0.36 21.33 -19.88
N GLN A 82 -0.04 22.49 -19.40
CA GLN A 82 0.19 22.89 -18.00
C GLN A 82 -0.49 21.92 -17.02
N VAL A 83 -1.73 21.50 -17.30
CA VAL A 83 -2.46 20.53 -16.48
C VAL A 83 -1.76 19.16 -16.45
N ILE A 84 -1.19 18.71 -17.57
CA ILE A 84 -0.43 17.46 -17.62
C ILE A 84 0.78 17.53 -16.67
N GLU A 85 1.56 18.60 -16.74
CA GLU A 85 2.78 18.76 -15.92
C GLU A 85 2.45 18.82 -14.42
N VAL A 86 1.46 19.64 -14.01
CA VAL A 86 1.10 19.77 -12.58
C VAL A 86 0.46 18.52 -11.99
N THR A 87 -0.07 17.63 -12.84
CA THR A 87 -0.60 16.32 -12.42
C THR A 87 0.44 15.19 -12.50
N GLY A 88 1.73 15.53 -12.68
CA GLY A 88 2.83 14.56 -12.70
C GLY A 88 2.99 13.80 -14.01
N GLY A 89 2.44 14.34 -15.10
CA GLY A 89 2.67 13.87 -16.46
C GLY A 89 3.85 14.57 -17.11
N ARG A 90 4.19 14.13 -18.32
CA ARG A 90 5.17 14.81 -19.16
C ARG A 90 4.51 15.11 -20.49
N VAL A 91 4.67 16.32 -20.97
CA VAL A 91 4.26 16.70 -22.32
C VAL A 91 5.26 16.09 -23.30
N GLU A 92 4.77 15.27 -24.22
CA GLU A 92 5.58 14.77 -25.34
C GLU A 92 5.59 15.86 -26.44
N HIS A 93 6.79 16.30 -26.83
CA HIS A 93 7.01 17.33 -27.85
C HIS A 93 6.94 16.79 -29.27
#